data_AF-A0A5J4PAX1-F1
#
_entry.id   AF-A0A5J4PAX1-F1
#
_cell.length_a   1.000
_cell.length_b   1.000
_cell.length_c   1.000
_cell.angle_alpha   90.00
_cell.angle_beta   90.00
_cell.angle_gamma   90.00
#
_symmetry.space_group_name_H-M   'P 1'
#
loop_
_entity.id
_entity.type
_entity.pdbx_description
1 polymer ?
#
loop_
_entity_poly.entity_id
_entity_poly.type
_entity_poly.pdbx_seq_one_letter_code
_entity_poly.pdbx_strand_id
1 'polypeptide(L)'
;DSGLYPSVAVIGDSTFTHSGITGLLDCVNENADVTIILSDNETTAMTGGQDSAGTGRLEAICTGLGVAPAHIRVVIPLKKNHEEMKQVIREELTYHGVSVIIPRRECIQTLARKKKK
;
A
#
# COMPACT_ATOMS: atom_id res chain seq x y z
N ASP A 1 6.69 18.30 -18.51
CA ASP A 1 5.74 19.31 -18.02
C ASP A 1 4.74 18.70 -17.06
N SER A 2 4.93 19.08 -15.79
CA SER A 2 4.03 19.01 -14.63
C SER A 2 3.22 17.73 -14.38
N GLY A 3 3.90 16.71 -13.84
CA GLY A 3 3.27 15.89 -12.80
C GLY A 3 3.14 16.74 -11.52
N LEU A 4 2.05 16.57 -10.76
CA LEU A 4 1.92 17.19 -9.44
C LEU A 4 2.97 16.57 -8.51
N TYR A 5 3.84 17.39 -7.92
CA TYR A 5 4.77 16.93 -6.89
C TYR A 5 4.43 17.59 -5.55
N PRO A 6 4.24 16.81 -4.47
CA PRO A 6 4.18 15.34 -4.45
C PRO A 6 2.86 14.80 -5.03
N SER A 7 2.91 13.69 -5.78
CA SER A 7 1.71 12.94 -6.20
C SER A 7 1.45 11.81 -5.21
N VAL A 8 0.19 11.68 -4.77
CA VAL A 8 -0.20 10.64 -3.81
C VAL A 8 -1.41 9.88 -4.33
N ALA A 9 -1.29 8.56 -4.39
CA ALA A 9 -2.39 7.67 -4.72
C ALA A 9 -2.72 6.76 -3.52
N VAL A 10 -3.98 6.43 -3.33
CA VAL A 10 -4.42 5.47 -2.32
C VAL A 10 -5.27 4.41 -3.01
N ILE A 11 -4.94 3.14 -2.81
CA ILE A 11 -5.63 2.02 -3.44
C ILE A 11 -5.70 0.85 -2.47
N GLY A 12 -6.83 0.14 -2.46
CA GLY A 12 -6.98 -1.09 -1.66
C GLY A 12 -6.27 -2.27 -2.33
N ASP A 13 -5.82 -3.24 -1.52
CA ASP A 13 -5.17 -4.48 -1.94
C ASP A 13 -5.91 -5.26 -3.04
N SER A 14 -7.24 -5.39 -2.94
CA SER A 14 -8.05 -6.11 -3.95
C SER A 14 -8.11 -5.36 -5.27
N THR A 15 -8.28 -4.03 -5.23
CA THR A 15 -8.31 -3.19 -6.44
C THR A 15 -6.93 -3.14 -7.08
N PHE A 16 -5.88 -3.08 -6.25
CA PHE A 16 -4.50 -3.11 -6.72
C PHE A 16 -4.22 -4.41 -7.49
N THR A 17 -4.55 -5.55 -6.91
CA THR A 17 -4.33 -6.85 -7.59
C THR A 17 -5.25 -7.10 -8.78
N HIS A 18 -6.44 -6.51 -8.80
CA HIS A 18 -7.38 -6.65 -9.92
C HIS A 18 -7.00 -5.77 -11.13
N SER A 19 -6.61 -4.51 -10.89
CA SER A 19 -6.40 -3.54 -11.98
C SER A 19 -5.33 -2.49 -11.71
N GLY A 20 -4.75 -2.43 -10.51
CA GLY A 20 -3.74 -1.44 -10.15
C GLY A 20 -2.29 -1.85 -10.46
N ILE A 21 -2.01 -3.15 -10.66
CA ILE A 21 -0.67 -3.66 -10.97
C ILE A 21 -0.08 -3.00 -12.22
N THR A 22 -0.87 -2.88 -13.29
CA THR A 22 -0.41 -2.27 -14.54
C THR A 22 -0.09 -0.79 -14.35
N GLY A 23 -0.89 -0.06 -13.58
CA GLY A 23 -0.62 1.35 -13.27
C GLY A 23 0.67 1.55 -12.47
N LEU A 24 0.98 0.66 -11.52
CA LEU A 24 2.27 0.69 -10.82
C LEU A 24 3.44 0.41 -11.77
N LEU A 25 3.30 -0.55 -12.67
CA LEU A 25 4.33 -0.84 -13.67
C LEU A 25 4.61 0.39 -14.56
N ASP A 26 3.57 1.09 -14.99
CA ASP A 26 3.71 2.32 -15.77
C ASP A 26 4.45 3.41 -14.98
N CYS A 27 4.11 3.60 -13.70
CA CYS A 27 4.84 4.54 -12.83
C CYS A 27 6.32 4.18 -12.70
N VAL A 28 6.65 2.90 -12.57
CA VAL A 28 8.06 2.44 -12.49
C VAL A 28 8.79 2.70 -13.80
N ASN A 29 8.17 2.38 -14.95
CA ASN A 29 8.76 2.59 -16.26
C ASN A 29 9.02 4.08 -16.56
N GLU A 30 8.15 4.97 -16.10
CA GLU A 30 8.30 6.42 -16.28
C GLU A 30 9.14 7.07 -15.18
N ASN A 31 9.57 6.31 -14.17
CA ASN A 31 10.21 6.82 -12.95
C ASN A 31 9.42 8.00 -12.34
N ALA A 32 8.10 7.84 -12.25
CA ALA A 32 7.20 8.88 -11.79
C ALA A 32 7.43 9.23 -10.32
N ASP A 33 7.40 10.53 -9.99
CA ASP A 33 7.45 11.01 -8.61
C ASP A 33 6.08 10.80 -7.92
N VAL A 34 5.83 9.58 -7.46
CA VAL A 34 4.55 9.19 -6.86
C VAL A 34 4.75 8.32 -5.62
N THR A 35 4.01 8.66 -4.57
CA THR A 35 3.84 7.82 -3.38
C THR A 35 2.49 7.11 -3.44
N ILE A 36 2.49 5.78 -3.45
CA ILE A 36 1.28 4.96 -3.49
C ILE A 36 1.06 4.30 -2.14
N ILE A 37 -0.10 4.55 -1.54
CA ILE A 37 -0.52 3.91 -0.30
C ILE A 37 -1.39 2.69 -0.66
N LEU A 38 -0.84 1.49 -0.47
CA LEU A 38 -1.53 0.21 -0.66
C LEU A 38 -2.16 -0.24 0.65
N SER A 39 -3.45 0.01 0.82
CA SER A 39 -4.16 -0.37 2.04
C SER A 39 -4.37 -1.88 2.10
N ASP A 40 -3.60 -2.56 2.97
CA ASP A 40 -3.70 -4.00 3.23
C ASP A 40 -4.51 -4.25 4.51
N ASN A 41 -5.78 -4.60 4.32
CA ASN A 41 -6.70 -4.87 5.42
C ASN A 41 -6.69 -6.35 5.88
N GLU A 42 -5.75 -7.17 5.37
CA GLU A 42 -5.65 -8.64 5.53
C GLU A 42 -6.96 -9.41 5.22
N THR A 43 -7.94 -8.73 4.62
CA THR A 43 -9.24 -9.27 4.21
C THR A 43 -9.89 -8.25 3.27
N THR A 44 -10.67 -8.73 2.30
CA THR A 44 -11.60 -7.89 1.55
C THR A 44 -12.75 -7.41 2.45
N ALA A 45 -12.52 -6.27 3.12
CA ALA A 45 -13.42 -5.71 4.12
C ALA A 45 -14.81 -5.40 3.53
N MET A 46 -14.88 -4.99 2.26
CA MET A 46 -16.15 -4.60 1.60
C MET A 46 -16.99 -5.78 1.09
N THR A 47 -16.39 -6.96 0.84
CA THR A 47 -17.10 -8.12 0.27
C THR A 47 -17.28 -9.29 1.26
N GLY A 48 -16.91 -9.10 2.53
CA GLY A 48 -17.25 -10.04 3.59
C GLY A 48 -16.15 -11.01 4.01
N GLY A 49 -14.88 -10.71 3.75
CA GLY A 49 -13.74 -11.46 4.28
C GLY A 49 -13.21 -12.58 3.38
N GLN A 50 -13.19 -12.35 2.07
CA GLN A 50 -12.43 -13.19 1.13
C GLN A 50 -10.95 -12.81 1.17
N ASP A 51 -10.07 -13.79 1.00
CA ASP A 51 -8.64 -13.53 0.79
C ASP A 51 -8.45 -12.74 -0.51
N SER A 52 -7.67 -11.66 -0.48
CA SER A 52 -7.27 -10.99 -1.71
C SER A 52 -6.09 -11.74 -2.32
N ALA A 53 -5.91 -11.64 -3.64
CA ALA A 53 -4.74 -12.19 -4.31
C ALA A 53 -3.41 -11.57 -3.82
N GLY A 54 -3.51 -10.42 -3.11
CA GLY A 54 -2.40 -9.67 -2.56
C GLY A 54 -2.04 -10.04 -1.12
N THR A 55 -2.86 -10.79 -0.39
CA THR A 55 -2.62 -11.12 1.03
C THR A 55 -1.22 -11.71 1.23
N GLY A 56 -0.38 -11.02 2.00
CA GLY A 56 1.00 -11.43 2.30
C GLY A 56 1.96 -11.43 1.09
N ARG A 57 1.56 -10.86 -0.04
CA ARG A 57 2.32 -10.86 -1.30
C ARG A 57 2.59 -9.47 -1.87
N LEU A 58 1.99 -8.41 -1.32
CA LEU A 58 2.08 -7.05 -1.86
C LEU A 58 3.53 -6.56 -2.01
N GLU A 59 4.40 -6.80 -1.02
CA GLU A 59 5.81 -6.42 -1.07
C GLU A 59 6.54 -7.10 -2.22
N ALA A 60 6.31 -8.42 -2.39
CA ALA A 60 6.92 -9.21 -3.44
C ALA A 60 6.42 -8.78 -4.83
N ILE A 61 5.13 -8.46 -4.95
CA ILE A 61 4.55 -7.92 -6.18
C ILE A 61 5.19 -6.57 -6.51
N CYS A 62 5.26 -5.63 -5.56
CA CYS A 62 5.87 -4.32 -5.78
C CYS A 62 7.35 -4.43 -6.17
N THR A 63 8.10 -5.30 -5.49
CA THR A 63 9.50 -5.59 -5.83
C THR A 63 9.62 -6.18 -7.24
N GLY A 64 8.76 -7.14 -7.58
CA GLY A 64 8.75 -7.79 -8.90
C GLY A 64 8.37 -6.85 -10.04
N LEU A 65 7.63 -5.78 -9.76
CA LEU A 65 7.31 -4.72 -10.72
C LEU A 65 8.42 -3.68 -10.86
N GLY A 66 9.48 -3.74 -10.04
CA GLY A 66 10.65 -2.87 -10.12
C GLY A 66 10.68 -1.70 -9.14
N VAL A 67 9.77 -1.66 -8.16
CA VAL A 67 9.89 -0.69 -7.05
C VAL A 67 11.13 -1.01 -6.24
N ALA A 68 11.94 0.00 -5.96
CA ALA A 68 13.15 -0.15 -5.16
C ALA A 68 12.78 -0.67 -3.74
N PRO A 69 13.38 -1.78 -3.26
CA PRO A 69 13.03 -2.35 -1.95
C PRO A 69 13.13 -1.38 -0.77
N ALA A 70 14.03 -0.38 -0.86
CA ALA A 70 14.17 0.67 0.16
C ALA A 70 12.94 1.58 0.27
N HIS A 71 12.15 1.69 -0.81
CA HIS A 71 10.94 2.52 -0.91
C HIS A 71 9.65 1.70 -0.87
N ILE A 72 9.73 0.46 -0.40
CA ILE A 72 8.56 -0.36 -0.05
C ILE A 72 8.47 -0.35 1.48
N ARG A 73 7.64 0.54 2.03
CA ARG A 73 7.54 0.77 3.48
C ARG A 73 6.28 0.14 4.05
N VAL A 74 6.44 -0.93 4.84
CA VAL A 74 5.33 -1.55 5.57
C VAL A 74 5.18 -0.87 6.93
N VAL A 75 3.98 -0.41 7.26
CA VAL A 75 3.68 0.23 8.55
C VAL A 75 2.46 -0.40 9.21
N ILE A 76 2.42 -0.38 10.54
CA ILE A 76 1.26 -0.85 11.29
C ILE A 76 0.44 0.35 11.77
N PRO A 77 -0.80 0.57 11.27
CA PRO A 77 -1.62 1.74 11.59
C PRO A 77 -2.29 1.61 12.98
N LEU A 78 -1.48 1.81 14.02
CA LEU A 78 -1.90 1.87 15.42
C LEU A 78 -1.56 3.24 16.02
N LYS A 79 -2.36 3.70 17.00
CA LYS A 79 -2.14 4.99 17.68
C LYS A 79 -0.73 5.13 18.26
N LYS A 80 -0.17 4.04 18.80
CA LYS A 80 1.21 3.99 19.32
C LYS A 80 2.30 4.18 18.25
N ASN A 81 1.98 3.94 16.99
CA ASN A 81 2.92 4.06 15.86
C ASN A 81 2.67 5.33 15.04
N HIS A 82 1.88 6.28 15.56
CA HIS A 82 1.51 7.50 14.82
C HIS A 82 2.71 8.39 14.50
N GLU A 83 3.57 8.63 15.51
CA GLU A 83 5.04 8.71 15.42
C GLU A 83 5.67 8.34 14.08
N GLU A 84 6.03 7.06 14.04
CA GLU A 84 6.72 6.37 12.97
C GLU A 84 6.00 6.55 11.62
N MET A 85 4.68 6.40 11.60
CA MET A 85 3.90 6.47 10.36
C MET A 85 3.97 7.88 9.74
N LYS A 86 3.89 8.94 10.55
CA LYS A 86 4.07 10.32 10.06
C LYS A 86 5.47 10.52 9.51
N GLN A 87 6.49 9.94 10.15
CA GLN A 87 7.86 10.05 9.69
C GLN A 87 8.05 9.35 8.34
N VAL A 88 7.60 8.09 8.22
CA VAL A 88 7.66 7.31 6.97
C VAL A 88 6.93 8.04 5.84
N ILE A 89 5.71 8.52 6.08
CA ILE A 89 4.95 9.25 5.05
C ILE A 89 5.71 10.51 4.62
N ARG A 90 6.30 11.28 5.54
CA ARG A 90 7.07 12.47 5.16
C ARG A 90 8.31 12.12 4.33
N GLU A 91 9.05 11.09 4.73
CA GLU A 91 10.24 10.63 3.99
C GLU A 91 9.87 10.26 2.55
N GLU A 92 8.86 9.42 2.38
CA GLU A 92 8.46 8.92 1.07
C GLU A 92 7.80 10.00 0.20
N LEU A 93 7.07 10.95 0.78
CA LEU A 93 6.53 12.09 0.03
C LEU A 93 7.62 13.02 -0.52
N THR A 94 8.79 13.04 0.11
CA THR A 94 9.94 13.83 -0.36
C THR A 94 10.87 13.06 -1.30
N TYR A 95 10.63 11.76 -1.49
CA TYR A 95 11.40 10.94 -2.40
C TYR A 95 11.05 11.27 -3.86
N HIS A 96 12.07 11.30 -4.73
CA HIS A 96 11.91 11.45 -6.16
C HIS A 96 12.02 10.08 -6.82
N GLY A 97 10.91 9.61 -7.38
CA GLY A 97 10.68 8.27 -7.88
C GLY A 97 9.46 7.59 -7.26
N VAL A 98 9.27 6.33 -7.62
CA VAL A 98 8.13 5.53 -7.15
C VAL A 98 8.37 5.04 -5.73
N SER A 99 7.46 5.38 -4.82
CA SER A 99 7.42 4.88 -3.46
C SER A 99 6.09 4.18 -3.17
N VAL A 100 6.14 3.13 -2.35
CA VAL A 100 4.99 2.36 -1.93
C VAL A 100 4.96 2.24 -0.40
N ILE A 101 3.86 2.70 0.21
CA ILE A 101 3.59 2.54 1.64
C ILE A 101 2.46 1.52 1.82
N ILE A 102 2.70 0.47 2.60
CA ILE A 102 1.74 -0.60 2.87
C ILE A 102 1.34 -0.53 4.34
N PRO A 103 0.29 0.23 4.70
CA PRO A 103 -0.32 0.11 6.02
C PRO A 103 -1.02 -1.25 6.12
N ARG A 104 -0.45 -2.16 6.93
CA ARG A 104 -0.98 -3.51 7.13
C ARG A 104 -1.69 -3.65 8.47
N ARG A 105 -2.97 -4.04 8.44
CA ARG A 105 -3.71 -4.38 9.66
C ARG A 105 -4.95 -5.23 9.38
N GLU A 106 -5.14 -6.27 10.19
CA GLU A 106 -6.39 -7.04 10.19
C GLU A 106 -7.62 -6.14 10.42
N CYS A 107 -8.61 -6.24 9.54
CA CYS A 107 -9.85 -5.50 9.65
C CYS A 107 -10.58 -5.79 10.98
N ILE A 108 -11.00 -4.73 11.68
CA ILE A 108 -11.72 -4.83 12.97
C ILE A 108 -12.99 -5.68 12.85
N GLN A 109 -13.67 -5.66 11.70
CA GLN A 109 -14.88 -6.46 11.46
C GLN A 109 -14.58 -7.97 11.40
N THR A 110 -13.44 -8.35 10.81
CA THR A 110 -12.97 -9.74 10.76
C THR A 110 -12.60 -10.24 12.15
N LEU A 111 -11.87 -9.43 12.90
CA LEU A 111 -11.54 -9.68 14.31
C LEU A 111 -12.81 -9.87 15.17
N ALA A 112 -13.83 -9.02 14.97
CA ALA A 112 -15.10 -9.12 15.68
C ALA A 112 -15.89 -10.39 15.31
N ARG A 113 -15.84 -10.84 14.05
CA ARG A 113 -16.44 -12.12 13.62
C ARG A 113 -15.70 -13.32 14.20
N LYS A 114 -14.37 -13.32 14.24
CA LYS A 114 -13.57 -14.40 14.86
C LYS A 114 -13.86 -14.53 16.37
N LYS A 115 -14.03 -13.41 17.09
CA LYS A 115 -14.36 -13.41 18.53
C LYS A 115 -15.78 -13.91 18.87
N LYS A 116 -16.69 -13.99 17.89
CA LYS A 116 -18.06 -14.50 18.09
C LYS A 116 -18.18 -16.00 17.83
N LYS A 117 -17.16 -16.64 17.27
CA LYS A 117 -17.02 -18.11 17.20
C LYS A 117 -16.28 -18.60 18.42
#